data_AF-A0A4Q7QQ31-F1
#
_entry.id   AF-A0A4Q7QQ31-F1
#
_cell.length_a   1.000
_cell.length_b   1.000
_cell.length_c   1.000
_cell.angle_alpha   90.00
_cell.angle_beta   90.00
_cell.angle_gamma   90.00
#
_symmetry.space_group_name_H-M   'P 1'
#
loop_
_entity.id
_entity.type
_entity.pdbx_description
1 polymer ?
#
loop_
_entity_poly.entity_id
_entity_poly.type
_entity_poly.pdbx_seq_one_letter_code
_entity_poly.pdbx_strand_id
1 'polypeptide(L)'
;MIDTNYIILFMAVIIAMFAGVAVAATRSKSASVEDGGALLFKHLYVYLTLFTTLLLTIGGGISVFTNLADIVSPNPYTVSFNEFKLSRPGEFDVNGNPLPERETEEELLKEYHQAKEDEIAHKKQRAANKIVKSLGFIVIPLPIFIYFSRKLNRKPSQLSG
;
A
#
# COMPACT_ATOMS: atom_id res chain seq x y z
N MET A 1 13.68 -6.19 -12.35
CA MET A 1 13.31 -5.08 -13.25
C MET A 1 11.86 -5.29 -13.63
N ILE A 2 10.95 -4.35 -13.35
CA ILE A 2 9.55 -4.51 -13.78
C ILE A 2 9.51 -4.11 -15.26
N ASP A 3 9.17 -5.05 -16.14
CA ASP A 3 9.11 -4.74 -17.58
C ASP A 3 8.08 -3.67 -17.87
N THR A 4 8.41 -2.77 -18.79
CA THR A 4 7.56 -1.68 -19.27
C THR A 4 6.18 -2.18 -19.72
N ASN A 5 6.11 -3.42 -20.21
CA ASN A 5 4.86 -4.09 -20.58
C ASN A 5 3.88 -4.28 -19.40
N TYR A 6 4.39 -4.59 -18.20
CA TYR A 6 3.53 -4.70 -17.01
C TYR A 6 3.01 -3.35 -16.54
N ILE A 7 3.80 -2.29 -16.72
CA ILE A 7 3.38 -0.91 -16.40
C ILE A 7 2.29 -0.46 -17.38
N ILE A 8 2.46 -0.72 -18.68
CA ILE A 8 1.46 -0.39 -19.71
C ILE A 8 0.17 -1.17 -19.48
N LEU A 9 0.27 -2.47 -19.17
CA LEU A 9 -0.89 -3.30 -18.86
C LEU A 9 -1.64 -2.79 -17.63
N PHE A 10 -0.92 -2.43 -16.56
CA PHE A 10 -1.52 -1.86 -15.35
C PHE A 10 -2.26 -0.55 -15.64
N MET A 11 -1.64 0.35 -16.41
CA MET A 11 -2.27 1.61 -16.84
C MET A 11 -3.50 1.36 -17.72
N ALA A 12 -3.44 0.39 -18.64
CA ALA A 12 -4.58 0.03 -19.48
C ALA A 12 -5.75 -0.54 -18.68
N VAL A 13 -5.49 -1.36 -17.66
CA VAL A 13 -6.52 -1.90 -16.75
C VAL A 13 -7.17 -0.77 -15.94
N ILE A 14 -6.38 0.18 -15.44
CA ILE A 14 -6.92 1.35 -14.74
C ILE A 14 -7.81 2.18 -15.67
N ILE A 15 -7.35 2.48 -16.89
CA ILE A 15 -8.11 3.24 -17.88
C ILE A 15 -9.41 2.52 -18.25
N ALA A 16 -9.36 1.20 -18.44
CA ALA A 16 -10.54 0.38 -18.72
C ALA A 16 -11.53 0.39 -17.55
N MET A 17 -11.05 0.37 -16.30
CA MET A 17 -11.90 0.48 -15.11
C MET A 17 -12.60 1.86 -15.08
N PHE A 18 -11.88 2.94 -15.35
CA PHE A 18 -12.46 4.29 -15.45
C PHE A 18 -13.47 4.42 -16.61
N ALA A 19 -13.16 3.85 -17.77
CA ALA A 19 -14.07 3.84 -18.93
C ALA A 19 -15.34 3.03 -18.66
N GLY A 20 -15.22 1.87 -18.00
CA GLY A 20 -16.35 1.04 -17.60
C GLY A 20 -17.31 1.77 -16.66
N VAL A 21 -16.78 2.49 -15.67
CA VAL A 21 -17.59 3.33 -14.76
C VAL A 21 -18.26 4.48 -15.51
N ALA A 22 -17.56 5.13 -16.46
CA ALA A 22 -18.12 6.21 -17.27
C ALA A 22 -19.29 5.71 -18.15
N VAL A 23 -19.15 4.55 -18.79
CA VAL A 23 -20.22 3.93 -19.60
C VAL A 23 -21.40 3.53 -18.72
N ALA A 24 -21.17 2.90 -17.56
CA ALA A 24 -22.23 2.55 -16.62
C ALA A 24 -22.99 3.79 -16.09
N ALA A 25 -22.30 4.91 -15.92
CA ALA A 25 -22.90 6.18 -15.49
C ALA A 25 -23.86 6.77 -16.55
N THR A 26 -23.59 6.55 -17.84
CA THR A 26 -24.48 7.01 -18.92
C THR A 26 -25.73 6.14 -19.10
N ARG A 27 -25.64 4.84 -18.80
CA ARG A 27 -26.76 3.88 -18.93
C ARG A 27 -27.75 3.89 -17.76
N SER A 28 -27.40 4.50 -16.63
CA SER A 28 -28.23 4.52 -15.41
C SER A 28 -29.55 5.32 -15.52
N LYS A 29 -29.88 5.94 -16.66
CA LYS A 29 -31.12 6.73 -16.83
C LYS A 29 -32.39 5.90 -17.06
N SER A 30 -32.29 4.58 -17.24
CA SER A 30 -33.43 3.75 -17.66
C SER A 30 -33.69 2.59 -16.70
N ALA A 31 -34.32 2.86 -15.55
CA ALA A 31 -35.01 1.84 -14.74
C ALA A 31 -35.86 2.53 -13.67
N SER A 32 -37.04 2.99 -14.08
CA SER A 32 -38.13 3.37 -13.19
C SER A 32 -39.12 2.20 -13.14
N VAL A 33 -39.04 1.38 -12.09
CA VAL A 33 -40.17 0.53 -11.65
C VAL A 33 -40.16 0.49 -10.12
N GLU A 34 -41.33 0.74 -9.56
CA GLU A 34 -41.66 0.86 -8.14
C GLU A 34 -41.39 -0.45 -7.38
N ASP A 35 -40.57 -0.38 -6.32
CA ASP A 35 -40.69 -1.30 -5.18
C ASP A 35 -39.98 -0.70 -3.95
N GLY A 36 -40.74 -0.36 -2.90
CA GLY A 36 -40.22 0.33 -1.71
C GLY A 36 -39.10 -0.43 -1.00
N GLY A 37 -39.14 -1.76 -1.05
CA GLY A 37 -38.06 -2.63 -0.55
C GLY A 37 -36.78 -2.52 -1.39
N ALA A 38 -36.89 -2.50 -2.71
CA ALA A 38 -35.74 -2.36 -3.61
C ALA A 38 -35.03 -1.01 -3.43
N LEU A 39 -35.77 0.05 -3.10
CA LEU A 39 -35.19 1.35 -2.77
C LEU A 39 -34.35 1.30 -1.49
N LEU A 40 -34.81 0.61 -0.43
CA LEU A 40 -34.05 0.46 0.82
C LEU A 40 -32.76 -0.33 0.59
N PHE A 41 -32.82 -1.46 -0.12
CA PHE A 41 -31.63 -2.26 -0.44
C PHE A 41 -30.62 -1.48 -1.29
N LYS A 42 -31.09 -0.67 -2.25
CA LYS A 42 -30.24 0.20 -3.05
C LYS A 42 -29.53 1.25 -2.19
N HIS A 43 -30.22 1.86 -1.23
CA HIS A 43 -29.60 2.82 -0.30
C HIS A 43 -28.57 2.14 0.59
N LEU A 44 -28.91 0.98 1.19
CA LEU A 44 -27.99 0.20 2.00
C LEU A 44 -26.72 -0.16 1.22
N TYR A 45 -26.86 -0.65 -0.01
CA TYR A 45 -25.72 -0.97 -0.88
C TYR A 45 -24.81 0.24 -1.14
N VAL A 46 -25.41 1.39 -1.47
CA VAL A 46 -24.64 2.61 -1.72
C VAL A 46 -23.89 3.06 -0.47
N TYR A 47 -24.56 3.09 0.69
CA TYR A 47 -23.93 3.49 1.96
C TYR A 47 -22.84 2.53 2.41
N LEU A 48 -23.04 1.21 2.29
CA LEU A 48 -22.01 0.22 2.58
C LEU A 48 -20.80 0.40 1.67
N THR A 49 -21.02 0.57 0.37
CA THR A 49 -19.94 0.81 -0.59
C THR A 49 -19.16 2.07 -0.22
N LEU A 50 -19.86 3.18 0.06
CA LEU A 50 -19.21 4.43 0.47
C LEU A 50 -18.45 4.27 1.79
N PHE A 51 -19.02 3.56 2.75
CA PHE A 51 -18.37 3.26 4.01
C PHE A 51 -17.09 2.45 3.81
N THR A 52 -17.12 1.39 2.99
CA THR A 52 -15.93 0.63 2.64
C THR A 52 -14.87 1.49 1.96
N THR A 53 -15.26 2.35 1.00
CA THR A 53 -14.30 3.26 0.35
C THR A 53 -13.68 4.25 1.32
N LEU A 54 -14.43 4.73 2.31
CA LEU A 54 -13.95 5.61 3.36
C LEU A 54 -12.93 4.90 4.24
N LEU A 55 -13.23 3.68 4.70
CA LEU A 55 -12.32 2.87 5.51
C LEU A 55 -11.00 2.57 4.77
N LEU A 56 -11.08 2.21 3.49
CA LEU A 56 -9.90 1.96 2.66
C LEU A 56 -9.04 3.22 2.50
N THR A 57 -9.68 4.38 2.31
CA THR A 57 -8.99 5.67 2.18
C THR A 57 -8.28 6.05 3.48
N ILE A 58 -8.95 5.92 4.63
CA ILE A 58 -8.36 6.21 5.94
C ILE A 58 -7.20 5.25 6.24
N GLY A 59 -7.39 3.94 6.02
CA GLY A 59 -6.34 2.94 6.22
C GLY A 59 -5.11 3.16 5.33
N GLY A 60 -5.34 3.49 4.05
CA GLY A 60 -4.28 3.88 3.12
C GLY A 60 -3.57 5.15 3.56
N GLY A 61 -4.30 6.18 4.00
CA GLY A 61 -3.75 7.45 4.47
C GLY A 61 -2.85 7.30 5.69
N ILE A 62 -3.31 6.59 6.73
CA ILE A 62 -2.49 6.29 7.92
C ILE A 62 -1.21 5.55 7.49
N SER A 63 -1.34 4.58 6.59
CA SER A 63 -0.19 3.82 6.11
C SER A 63 0.82 4.66 5.32
N VAL A 64 0.37 5.60 4.47
CA VAL A 64 1.29 6.52 3.79
C VAL A 64 2.08 7.35 4.79
N PHE A 65 1.41 7.91 5.80
CA PHE A 65 2.06 8.75 6.80
C PHE A 65 3.08 8.00 7.65
N THR A 66 2.74 6.79 8.11
CA THR A 66 3.67 5.98 8.91
C THR A 66 4.89 5.54 8.11
N ASN A 67 4.71 5.13 6.85
CA ASN A 67 5.85 4.77 6.01
C ASN A 67 6.70 5.98 5.61
N LEU A 68 6.11 7.17 5.50
CA LEU A 68 6.90 8.39 5.29
C LEU A 68 7.75 8.71 6.53
N ALA A 69 7.19 8.51 7.73
CA ALA A 69 7.96 8.62 8.97
C ALA A 69 9.10 7.61 9.02
N ASP A 70 8.90 6.36 8.58
CA ASP A 70 9.95 5.33 8.50
C ASP A 70 11.05 5.66 7.48
N ILE A 71 10.80 6.52 6.48
CA ILE A 71 11.83 7.01 5.55
C ILE A 71 12.69 8.08 6.22
N VAL A 72 12.04 9.04 6.89
CA VAL A 72 12.70 10.20 7.52
C VAL A 72 13.45 9.78 8.78
N SER A 73 12.82 8.96 9.61
CA SER A 73 13.35 8.46 10.88
C SER A 73 13.19 6.94 10.94
N PRO A 74 14.00 6.18 10.16
CA PRO A 74 13.97 4.73 10.23
C PRO A 74 14.36 4.27 11.63
N ASN A 75 13.63 3.30 12.17
CA ASN A 75 13.99 2.60 13.40
C ASN A 75 14.55 1.20 13.06
N PRO A 76 15.84 1.08 12.68
CA PRO A 76 16.50 -0.19 12.40
C PRO A 76 16.71 -1.02 13.67
N TYR A 77 16.67 -2.34 13.53
CA TYR A 77 16.96 -3.27 14.62
C TYR A 77 18.48 -3.48 14.69
N THR A 78 19.19 -2.50 15.24
CA THR A 78 20.66 -2.55 15.26
C THR A 78 21.15 -3.38 16.44
N VAL A 79 21.94 -4.42 16.16
CA VAL A 79 22.68 -5.17 17.20
C VAL A 79 23.90 -4.38 17.66
N SER A 80 24.38 -4.64 18.89
CA SER A 80 25.65 -4.09 19.35
C SER A 80 26.83 -4.76 18.64
N PHE A 81 28.00 -4.10 18.56
CA PHE A 81 29.19 -4.69 17.96
C PHE A 81 29.60 -6.01 18.63
N ASN A 82 29.51 -6.07 19.97
CA ASN A 82 29.82 -7.28 20.74
C ASN A 82 28.89 -8.44 20.37
N GLU A 83 27.61 -8.14 20.18
CA GLU A 83 26.60 -9.13 19.81
C GLU A 83 26.73 -9.56 18.34
N PHE A 84 27.12 -8.64 17.44
CA PHE A 84 27.51 -8.96 16.07
C PHE A 84 28.72 -9.90 16.01
N LYS A 85 29.71 -9.69 16.88
CA LYS A 85 30.89 -10.55 17.00
C LYS A 85 30.54 -11.95 17.52
N LEU A 86 29.60 -12.04 18.45
CA LEU A 86 29.13 -13.30 19.05
C LEU A 86 28.17 -14.08 18.15
N SER A 87 27.46 -13.41 17.23
CA SER A 87 26.48 -14.04 16.35
C SER A 87 27.09 -14.70 15.11
N ARG A 88 28.39 -14.50 14.86
CA ARG A 88 29.09 -15.20 13.78
C ARG A 88 29.25 -16.70 14.09
N PRO A 89 29.16 -17.56 13.07
CA PRO A 89 29.44 -18.99 13.24
C PRO A 89 30.84 -19.18 13.85
N GLY A 90 30.94 -20.12 14.80
CA GLY A 90 32.16 -20.38 15.56
C GLY A 90 33.34 -20.76 14.68
N GLU A 91 34.54 -20.78 15.27
CA GLU A 91 35.86 -20.91 14.62
C GLU A 91 36.07 -22.18 13.77
N PHE A 92 35.08 -23.07 13.67
CA PHE A 92 35.19 -24.35 12.99
C PHE A 92 34.01 -24.57 12.02
N ASP A 93 34.29 -25.17 10.86
CA ASP A 93 33.27 -25.62 9.91
C ASP A 93 32.46 -26.81 10.45
N VAL A 94 31.44 -27.24 9.69
CA VAL A 94 30.59 -28.40 10.02
C VAL A 94 31.39 -29.72 10.13
N ASN A 95 32.62 -29.75 9.63
CA ASN A 95 33.54 -30.88 9.62
C ASN A 95 34.66 -30.74 10.68
N GLY A 96 34.64 -29.71 11.53
CA GLY A 96 35.64 -29.46 12.56
C GLY A 96 36.95 -28.85 12.05
N ASN A 97 37.01 -28.36 10.81
CA ASN A 97 38.19 -27.64 10.30
C ASN A 97 38.16 -26.19 10.77
N PRO A 98 39.31 -25.62 11.22
CA PRO A 98 39.38 -24.21 11.56
C PRO A 98 39.03 -23.34 10.33
N LEU A 99 38.14 -22.37 10.53
CA LEU A 99 37.85 -21.35 9.53
C LEU A 99 39.10 -20.50 9.26
N PRO A 100 39.25 -19.93 8.05
CA PRO A 100 40.38 -19.07 7.71
C PRO A 100 40.54 -17.93 8.73
N GLU A 101 41.79 -17.52 8.92
CA GLU A 101 42.30 -16.58 9.92
C GLU A 101 41.33 -15.41 10.15
N ARG A 102 40.97 -15.18 11.42
CA ARG A 102 40.02 -14.13 11.84
C ARG A 102 40.40 -12.80 11.16
N GLU A 103 39.43 -12.20 10.48
CA GLU A 103 39.50 -10.80 10.08
C GLU A 103 39.98 -9.95 11.25
N THR A 104 40.84 -8.97 10.95
CA THR A 104 41.34 -8.02 11.95
C THR A 104 40.17 -7.30 12.62
N GLU A 105 40.33 -6.83 13.86
CA GLU A 105 39.25 -6.13 14.57
C GLU A 105 38.76 -4.88 13.81
N GLU A 106 39.64 -4.25 13.03
CA GLU A 106 39.30 -3.15 12.13
C GLU A 106 38.39 -3.58 10.96
N GLU A 107 38.65 -4.75 10.35
CA GLU A 107 37.80 -5.33 9.30
C GLU A 107 36.43 -5.73 9.84
N LEU A 108 36.38 -6.32 11.04
CA LEU A 108 35.13 -6.65 11.73
C LEU A 108 34.28 -5.42 12.04
N LEU A 109 34.91 -4.34 12.51
CA LEU A 109 34.22 -3.07 12.77
C LEU A 109 33.67 -2.48 11.47
N LYS A 110 34.44 -2.54 10.39
CA LYS A 110 34.03 -2.07 9.07
C LYS A 110 32.82 -2.85 8.56
N GLU A 111 32.80 -4.17 8.69
CA GLU A 111 31.65 -4.98 8.29
C GLU A 111 30.42 -4.69 9.15
N TYR A 112 30.59 -4.49 10.46
CA TYR A 112 29.50 -4.07 11.34
C TYR A 112 28.85 -2.76 10.88
N HIS A 113 29.68 -1.75 10.54
CA HIS A 113 29.18 -0.48 10.03
C HIS A 113 28.44 -0.63 8.70
N GLN A 114 28.98 -1.42 7.77
CA GLN A 114 28.34 -1.72 6.50
C GLN A 114 27.00 -2.43 6.69
N ALA A 115 26.94 -3.46 7.53
CA ALA A 115 25.71 -4.19 7.82
C ALA A 115 24.63 -3.28 8.42
N LYS A 116 25.02 -2.36 9.30
CA LYS A 116 24.11 -1.36 9.89
C LYS A 116 23.58 -0.37 8.84
N GLU A 117 24.44 0.10 7.95
CA GLU A 117 24.06 0.99 6.85
C GLU A 117 23.10 0.29 5.87
N ASP A 118 23.39 -0.95 5.51
CA ASP A 118 22.54 -1.77 4.64
C ASP A 118 21.16 -2.00 5.26
N GLU A 119 21.09 -2.27 6.56
CA GLU A 119 19.81 -2.45 7.25
C GLU A 119 18.94 -1.18 7.19
N ILE A 120 19.57 -0.01 7.40
CA ILE A 120 18.91 1.30 7.26
C ILE A 120 18.45 1.52 5.83
N ALA A 121 19.30 1.25 4.84
CA ALA A 121 18.97 1.39 3.42
C ALA A 121 17.79 0.51 3.03
N HIS A 122 17.80 -0.75 3.45
CA HIS A 122 16.70 -1.69 3.22
C HIS A 122 15.41 -1.27 3.92
N LYS A 123 15.46 -0.75 5.16
CA LYS A 123 14.28 -0.19 5.84
C LYS A 123 13.66 0.95 5.03
N LYS A 124 14.47 1.90 4.57
CA LYS A 124 14.02 3.03 3.74
C LYS A 124 13.40 2.56 2.42
N GLN A 125 14.04 1.63 1.72
CA GLN A 125 13.52 1.08 0.46
C GLN A 125 12.18 0.34 0.67
N ARG A 126 12.05 -0.44 1.75
CA ARG A 126 10.79 -1.11 2.10
C ARG A 126 9.68 -0.10 2.41
N ALA A 127 10.00 0.96 3.14
CA ALA A 127 9.06 2.03 3.45
C ALA A 127 8.57 2.73 2.17
N ALA A 128 9.47 3.06 1.25
CA ALA A 128 9.12 3.63 -0.05
C ALA A 128 8.17 2.71 -0.87
N ASN A 129 8.47 1.41 -0.92
CA ASN A 129 7.60 0.44 -1.59
C ASN A 129 6.22 0.35 -0.94
N LYS A 130 6.14 0.45 0.39
CA LYS A 130 4.87 0.44 1.12
C LYS A 130 4.05 1.70 0.83
N ILE A 131 4.66 2.89 0.72
CA ILE A 131 3.94 4.12 0.33
C ILE A 131 3.21 3.92 -1.00
N VAL A 132 3.89 3.40 -2.02
CA VAL A 132 3.28 3.14 -3.33
C VAL A 132 2.09 2.17 -3.21
N LYS A 133 2.24 1.10 -2.44
CA LYS A 133 1.15 0.14 -2.18
C LYS A 133 -0.03 0.80 -1.45
N SER A 134 0.24 1.64 -0.45
CA SER A 134 -0.77 2.34 0.34
C SER A 134 -1.51 3.42 -0.46
N LEU A 135 -0.85 4.05 -1.43
CA LEU A 135 -1.52 4.91 -2.41
C LEU A 135 -2.51 4.12 -3.29
N GLY A 136 -2.22 2.85 -3.61
CA GLY A 136 -3.17 1.97 -4.29
C GLY A 136 -4.49 1.81 -3.52
N PHE A 137 -4.41 1.67 -2.19
CA PHE A 137 -5.60 1.61 -1.32
C PHE A 137 -6.44 2.89 -1.30
N ILE A 138 -5.86 4.03 -1.68
CA ILE A 138 -6.57 5.33 -1.78
C ILE A 138 -7.12 5.53 -3.21
N VAL A 139 -6.28 5.27 -4.22
CA VAL A 139 -6.59 5.57 -5.63
C VAL A 139 -7.64 4.61 -6.20
N ILE A 140 -7.61 3.32 -5.84
CA ILE A 140 -8.56 2.32 -6.35
C ILE A 140 -10.02 2.60 -5.93
N PRO A 141 -10.34 2.91 -4.65
CA PRO A 141 -11.72 3.19 -4.25
C PRO A 141 -12.22 4.59 -4.66
N LEU A 142 -11.32 5.53 -4.99
CA LEU A 142 -11.69 6.92 -5.29
C LEU A 142 -12.71 7.08 -6.44
N PRO A 143 -12.62 6.37 -7.58
CA PRO A 143 -13.59 6.48 -8.67
C PRO A 143 -14.97 5.98 -8.26
N ILE A 144 -15.01 4.90 -7.47
CA ILE A 144 -16.23 4.31 -6.91
C ILE A 144 -16.88 5.34 -5.96
N PHE A 145 -16.08 5.91 -5.05
CA PHE A 145 -16.52 6.96 -4.14
C PHE A 145 -17.11 8.16 -4.87
N ILE A 146 -16.39 8.72 -5.86
CA ILE A 146 -16.84 9.86 -6.65
C ILE A 146 -18.16 9.56 -7.36
N TYR A 147 -18.30 8.37 -7.95
CA TYR A 147 -19.53 7.95 -8.65
C TYR A 147 -20.73 7.91 -7.71
N PHE A 148 -20.61 7.22 -6.57
CA PHE A 148 -21.72 7.06 -5.62
C PHE A 148 -22.02 8.35 -4.84
N SER A 149 -21.00 9.14 -4.49
CA SER A 149 -21.15 10.45 -3.84
C SER A 149 -21.92 11.44 -4.75
N ARG A 150 -21.56 11.51 -6.04
CA ARG A 150 -22.31 12.32 -7.02
C ARG A 150 -23.74 11.86 -7.21
N LYS A 151 -24.00 10.55 -7.14
CA LYS A 151 -25.35 9.97 -7.27
C LYS A 151 -26.24 10.34 -6.09
N LEU A 152 -25.70 10.38 -4.87
CA LEU A 152 -26.44 10.74 -3.65
C LEU A 152 -26.73 12.24 -3.53
N ASN A 153 -25.81 13.10 -3.98
CA ASN A 153 -25.98 14.55 -3.91
C ASN A 153 -26.96 15.11 -4.95
N ARG A 154 -27.45 14.27 -5.88
CA ARG A 154 -28.56 14.59 -6.78
C ARG A 154 -29.89 14.26 -6.09
N LYS A 155 -30.25 15.00 -5.04
CA LYS A 155 -31.67 15.08 -4.60
C LYS A 155 -32.36 16.25 -5.30
N PRO A 156 -33.65 16.12 -5.65
CA PRO A 156 -34.31 16.94 -6.65
C PRO A 156 -34.84 18.24 -6.04
N SER A 157 -34.64 19.35 -6.74
CA SER A 157 -35.30 20.64 -6.53
C SER A 157 -36.78 20.60 -6.97
N GLN A 158 -37.56 19.61 -6.53
CA GLN A 158 -38.95 19.39 -6.99
C GLN A 158 -39.90 18.95 -5.85
N LEU A 159 -39.85 19.63 -4.70
CA LEU A 159 -40.88 19.53 -3.64
C LEU A 159 -41.18 20.93 -3.08
N SER A 160 -41.41 21.90 -3.96
CA SER A 160 -41.98 23.21 -3.64
C SER A 160 -42.89 23.61 -4.80
N GLY A 161 -44.12 23.08 -4.75
CA GLY A 161 -45.20 23.32 -5.69
C GLY A 161 -46.46 22.69 -5.12
#